data_AF-A0A9E7FZS8-F1
#
_entry.id   AF-A0A9E7FZS8-F1
#
_cell.length_a   1.000
_cell.length_b   1.000
_cell.length_c   1.000
_cell.angle_alpha   90.00
_cell.angle_beta   90.00
_cell.angle_gamma   90.00
#
_symmetry.space_group_name_H-M   'P 1'
#
loop_
_entity.id
_entity.type
_entity.pdbx_description
1 polymer ?
#
loop_
_entity_poly.entity_id
_entity_poly.type
_entity_poly.pdbx_seq_one_letter_code
_entity_poly.pdbx_strand_id
1 'polypeptide(L)'
;MARNMMELVRRGRSGLPLLRMASPFSTQQAVDSPSLKGLSGLRINKEATQLVGRTPMVYLNKVTEGCHAQIAAKLEFLQPAFSVKDRPAVAMIEDAEKNGLITPGKVHFETTGPEIWDDTLGQVDIFVMGIGSGGTVTGVGRYLKSKNPNVKIYGVEPAESNILNGGQPGPHLITGNGVGFKPKILDMDVMEKVLEVKSEDAVKMARELAKKEGLLVGISSGANTVAALTLARMPENKGKLIVTVLPSLGERYLSSALFEDLRREAEQMQPVPVD
;
A
#
# COMPACT_ATOMS: atom_id res chain seq x y z
N MET A 1 58.52 -11.81 -50.87
CA MET A 1 58.37 -13.21 -51.32
C MET A 1 59.06 -14.11 -50.31
N ALA A 2 58.62 -15.28 -49.89
CA ALA A 2 57.35 -15.97 -49.90
C ALA A 2 57.68 -17.32 -49.20
N ARG A 3 56.75 -17.81 -48.36
CA ARG A 3 56.52 -19.24 -48.06
C ARG A 3 57.65 -20.03 -47.38
N ASN A 4 57.52 -20.23 -46.07
CA ASN A 4 57.10 -21.52 -45.49
C ASN A 4 57.24 -21.48 -43.96
N MET A 5 56.17 -21.03 -43.30
CA MET A 5 55.90 -21.37 -41.90
C MET A 5 54.39 -21.66 -41.79
N MET A 6 53.94 -22.51 -42.72
CA MET A 6 52.69 -23.24 -42.67
C MET A 6 53.01 -24.54 -41.93
N GLU A 7 52.87 -24.54 -40.61
CA GLU A 7 52.39 -25.68 -39.82
C GLU A 7 52.52 -25.35 -38.33
N LEU A 8 51.51 -25.78 -37.59
CA LEU A 8 51.31 -25.59 -36.15
C LEU A 8 50.78 -24.22 -35.70
N VAL A 9 49.58 -24.30 -35.11
CA VAL A 9 48.90 -23.30 -34.27
C VAL A 9 47.95 -22.32 -34.97
N ARG A 10 47.07 -22.86 -35.83
CA ARG A 10 45.66 -22.46 -35.84
C ARG A 10 44.78 -23.69 -35.59
N ARG A 11 44.73 -24.12 -34.32
CA ARG A 11 43.87 -25.20 -33.84
C ARG A 11 42.40 -24.76 -33.92
N GLY A 12 41.72 -25.22 -34.96
CA GLY A 12 40.26 -25.20 -35.04
C GLY A 12 39.68 -26.55 -34.60
N ARG A 13 38.71 -26.47 -33.67
CA ARG A 13 37.53 -27.33 -33.50
C ARG A 13 37.73 -28.86 -33.49
N SER A 14 37.45 -29.48 -32.34
CA SER A 14 36.24 -30.31 -32.14
C SER A 14 36.40 -31.22 -30.90
N GLY A 15 35.31 -31.35 -30.14
CA GLY A 15 35.08 -32.50 -29.25
C GLY A 15 35.55 -32.39 -27.80
N LEU A 16 34.79 -31.69 -26.95
CA LEU A 16 34.62 -32.05 -25.54
C LEU A 16 33.22 -31.60 -25.09
N PRO A 17 32.47 -32.42 -24.33
CA PRO A 17 31.08 -32.11 -23.99
C PRO A 17 31.03 -30.92 -23.04
N LEU A 18 30.23 -29.90 -23.37
CA LEU A 18 29.90 -28.82 -22.45
C LEU A 18 29.16 -29.43 -21.26
N LEU A 19 29.86 -29.58 -20.13
CA LEU A 19 29.23 -29.81 -18.84
C LEU A 19 28.36 -28.58 -18.54
N ARG A 20 27.05 -28.71 -18.73
CA ARG A 20 26.06 -27.68 -18.45
C ARG A 20 26.03 -27.49 -16.93
N MET A 21 26.84 -26.58 -16.40
CA MET A 21 26.67 -26.13 -15.02
C MET A 21 25.34 -25.37 -14.94
N ALA A 22 24.36 -25.98 -14.27
CA ALA A 22 23.11 -25.33 -13.93
C ALA A 22 23.44 -24.08 -13.09
N SER A 23 22.95 -22.91 -13.54
CA SER A 23 22.98 -21.70 -12.73
C SER A 23 22.22 -21.94 -11.42
N PRO A 24 22.62 -21.36 -10.28
CA PRO A 24 21.92 -21.53 -9.00
C PRO A 24 20.53 -20.84 -8.94
N PHE A 25 20.03 -20.33 -10.07
CA PHE A 25 18.66 -19.87 -10.23
C PHE A 25 17.70 -21.06 -10.39
N SER A 26 17.53 -21.85 -9.34
CA SER A 26 16.40 -22.78 -9.26
C SER A 26 16.10 -23.14 -7.83
N THR A 27 15.06 -22.51 -7.29
CA THR A 27 13.96 -23.18 -6.59
C THR A 27 12.84 -22.16 -6.42
N GLN A 28 11.82 -22.22 -7.26
CA GLN A 28 10.50 -21.71 -6.89
C GLN A 28 9.48 -22.48 -7.72
N GLN A 29 8.70 -23.31 -7.02
CA GLN A 29 7.55 -24.00 -7.60
C GLN A 29 6.59 -22.96 -8.16
N ALA A 30 6.22 -23.13 -9.43
CA ALA A 30 5.12 -22.40 -10.02
C ALA A 30 3.84 -22.83 -9.29
N VAL A 31 3.20 -21.90 -8.60
CA VAL A 31 1.82 -22.09 -8.13
C VAL A 31 0.89 -21.52 -9.18
N ASP A 32 0.07 -22.40 -9.75
CA ASP A 32 -0.90 -22.11 -10.80
C ASP A 32 -2.00 -21.18 -10.29
N SER A 33 -2.04 -19.95 -10.82
CA SER A 33 -3.19 -19.04 -10.65
C SER A 33 -4.07 -19.12 -11.89
N PRO A 34 -5.39 -19.40 -11.77
CA PRO A 34 -6.28 -19.64 -12.90
C PRO A 34 -6.39 -18.49 -13.92
N SER A 35 -6.02 -17.26 -13.55
CA SER A 35 -6.18 -16.05 -14.36
C SER A 35 -5.03 -15.73 -15.32
N LEU A 36 -3.94 -16.51 -15.35
CA LEU A 36 -2.73 -16.24 -16.14
C LEU A 36 -2.41 -17.34 -17.17
N LYS A 37 -3.43 -17.94 -17.79
CA LYS A 37 -3.22 -18.95 -18.84
C LYS A 37 -2.59 -18.30 -20.08
N GLY A 38 -1.32 -18.64 -20.35
CA GLY A 38 -0.57 -18.21 -21.55
C GLY A 38 0.75 -17.49 -21.29
N LEU A 39 1.09 -17.17 -20.03
CA LEU A 39 2.26 -16.35 -19.66
C LEU A 39 3.37 -17.14 -18.94
N SER A 40 3.44 -18.45 -19.17
CA SER A 40 4.49 -19.30 -18.59
C SER A 40 5.87 -18.94 -19.16
N GLY A 41 6.84 -18.64 -18.28
CA GLY A 41 8.23 -18.35 -18.66
C GLY A 41 8.66 -16.88 -18.55
N LEU A 42 7.76 -15.97 -18.17
CA LEU A 42 8.11 -14.57 -17.92
C LEU A 42 8.88 -14.41 -16.59
N ARG A 43 9.87 -13.50 -16.58
CA ARG A 43 10.65 -13.13 -15.38
C ARG A 43 10.07 -11.89 -14.70
N ILE A 44 8.80 -11.98 -14.33
CA ILE A 44 8.07 -10.90 -13.64
C ILE A 44 7.72 -11.42 -12.25
N ASN A 45 8.15 -10.70 -11.22
CA ASN A 45 7.77 -11.02 -9.84
C ASN A 45 6.27 -10.78 -9.64
N LYS A 46 5.63 -11.68 -8.90
CA LYS A 46 4.20 -11.61 -8.59
C LYS A 46 3.90 -10.54 -7.53
N GLU A 47 4.85 -10.29 -6.64
CA GLU A 47 4.70 -9.38 -5.49
C GLU A 47 5.96 -8.54 -5.28
N ALA A 48 5.80 -7.34 -4.73
CA ALA A 48 6.92 -6.43 -4.47
C ALA A 48 7.88 -6.96 -3.38
N THR A 49 7.40 -7.76 -2.44
CA THR A 49 8.22 -8.43 -1.40
C THR A 49 9.29 -9.33 -2.02
N GLN A 50 9.04 -9.91 -3.20
CA GLN A 50 10.01 -10.75 -3.93
C GLN A 50 11.18 -9.95 -4.53
N LEU A 51 11.06 -8.62 -4.56
CA LEU A 51 12.15 -7.71 -4.92
C LEU A 51 13.05 -7.37 -3.73
N VAL A 52 12.66 -7.70 -2.50
CA VAL A 52 13.47 -7.44 -1.30
C VAL A 52 14.71 -8.33 -1.30
N GLY A 53 15.86 -7.71 -1.11
CA GLY A 53 17.16 -8.35 -1.07
C GLY A 53 17.90 -8.32 -2.40
N ARG A 54 18.93 -9.16 -2.52
CA ARG A 54 19.78 -9.26 -3.73
C ARG A 54 20.33 -7.93 -4.29
N THR A 55 20.48 -6.93 -3.43
CA THR A 55 21.12 -5.64 -3.74
C THR A 55 22.59 -5.84 -4.16
N PRO A 56 23.11 -5.06 -5.13
CA PRO A 56 24.47 -5.20 -5.61
C PRO A 56 25.53 -4.70 -4.61
N MET A 57 26.79 -5.02 -4.90
CA MET A 57 27.96 -4.41 -4.28
C MET A 57 28.82 -3.73 -5.33
N VAL A 58 29.54 -2.67 -4.93
CA VAL A 58 30.45 -1.94 -5.81
C VAL A 58 31.73 -1.57 -5.05
N TYR A 59 32.88 -1.66 -5.71
CA TYR A 59 34.15 -1.19 -5.14
C TYR A 59 34.19 0.34 -5.09
N LEU A 60 34.71 0.87 -3.99
CA LEU A 60 35.09 2.27 -3.86
C LEU A 60 36.55 2.39 -4.28
N ASN A 61 36.83 3.16 -5.33
CA ASN A 61 38.18 3.27 -5.91
C ASN A 61 38.84 4.63 -5.67
N LYS A 62 38.12 5.73 -5.89
CA LYS A 62 38.70 7.09 -5.81
C LYS A 62 38.93 7.55 -4.38
N VAL A 63 37.95 7.31 -3.50
CA VAL A 63 38.00 7.74 -2.09
C VAL A 63 38.89 6.86 -1.21
N THR A 64 39.36 5.73 -1.76
CA THR A 64 40.22 4.75 -1.09
C THR A 64 41.64 4.75 -1.66
N GLU A 65 41.98 5.75 -2.49
CA GLU A 65 43.33 5.91 -3.01
C GLU A 65 44.34 6.08 -1.86
N GLY A 66 45.43 5.32 -1.88
CA GLY A 66 46.42 5.28 -0.80
C GLY A 66 46.06 4.38 0.39
N CYS A 67 44.85 3.81 0.45
CA CYS A 67 44.50 2.82 1.46
C CYS A 67 45.15 1.45 1.20
N HIS A 68 45.47 0.71 2.26
CA HIS A 68 46.10 -0.61 2.17
C HIS A 68 45.12 -1.78 1.94
N ALA A 69 43.83 -1.51 1.76
CA ALA A 69 42.79 -2.52 1.60
C ALA A 69 41.70 -2.09 0.60
N GLN A 70 41.06 -3.08 -0.03
CA GLN A 70 39.91 -2.86 -0.90
C GLN A 70 38.62 -2.71 -0.08
N ILE A 71 37.79 -1.74 -0.44
CA ILE A 71 36.49 -1.51 0.19
C ILE A 71 35.38 -1.67 -0.85
N ALA A 72 34.41 -2.53 -0.56
CA ALA A 72 33.19 -2.69 -1.36
C ALA A 72 31.96 -2.27 -0.55
N ALA A 73 31.09 -1.46 -1.15
CA ALA A 73 29.86 -0.97 -0.54
C ALA A 73 28.66 -1.84 -0.93
N LYS A 74 27.82 -2.21 0.04
CA LYS A 74 26.54 -2.91 -0.17
C LYS A 74 25.42 -1.88 -0.35
N LEU A 75 24.79 -1.85 -1.52
CA LEU A 75 23.88 -0.76 -1.91
C LEU A 75 22.44 -1.03 -1.45
N GLU A 76 22.18 -0.99 -0.14
CA GLU A 76 20.84 -1.24 0.43
C GLU A 76 19.79 -0.16 0.13
N PHE A 77 20.18 0.97 -0.46
CA PHE A 77 19.22 1.94 -0.99
C PHE A 77 18.53 1.46 -2.28
N LEU A 78 18.95 0.32 -2.86
CA LEU A 78 18.31 -0.30 -4.02
C LEU A 78 17.24 -1.34 -3.63
N GLN A 79 16.80 -1.34 -2.37
CA GLN A 79 15.63 -2.08 -1.92
C GLN A 79 14.33 -1.42 -2.44
N PRO A 80 13.19 -2.12 -2.50
CA PRO A 80 11.93 -1.59 -3.04
C PRO A 80 11.42 -0.29 -2.38
N ALA A 81 11.62 -0.13 -1.07
CA ALA A 81 11.34 1.09 -0.32
C ALA A 81 12.64 1.81 0.11
N PHE A 82 13.72 1.60 -0.66
CA PHE A 82 14.97 2.36 -0.63
C PHE A 82 15.77 2.29 0.68
N SER A 83 15.59 1.26 1.50
CA SER A 83 16.41 1.08 2.69
C SER A 83 16.61 -0.39 3.08
N VAL A 84 17.65 -0.65 3.89
CA VAL A 84 17.91 -1.97 4.48
C VAL A 84 16.73 -2.50 5.33
N LYS A 85 15.80 -1.63 5.77
CA LYS A 85 14.68 -1.99 6.65
C LYS A 85 13.61 -2.85 5.97
N ASP A 86 13.58 -2.90 4.65
CA ASP A 86 12.68 -3.78 3.89
C ASP A 86 12.89 -5.25 4.29
N ARG A 87 14.15 -5.65 4.56
CA ARG A 87 14.49 -7.04 4.94
C ARG A 87 13.86 -7.46 6.27
N PRO A 88 14.16 -6.82 7.42
CA PRO A 88 13.56 -7.20 8.68
C PRO A 88 12.05 -6.93 8.70
N ALA A 89 11.55 -5.91 8.00
CA ALA A 89 10.11 -5.66 7.93
C ALA A 89 9.35 -6.86 7.33
N VAL A 90 9.79 -7.37 6.17
CA VAL A 90 9.20 -8.57 5.56
C VAL A 90 9.38 -9.78 6.48
N ALA A 91 10.59 -10.02 7.00
CA ALA A 91 10.86 -11.19 7.82
C ALA A 91 10.04 -11.24 9.12
N MET A 92 9.85 -10.10 9.80
CA MET A 92 9.05 -10.03 11.03
C MET A 92 7.57 -10.27 10.76
N ILE A 93 7.04 -9.73 9.65
CA ILE A 93 5.63 -9.92 9.26
C ILE A 93 5.40 -11.38 8.85
N GLU A 94 6.25 -11.95 8.00
CA GLU A 94 6.15 -13.35 7.57
C GLU A 94 6.23 -14.32 8.76
N ASP A 95 7.13 -14.07 9.72
CA ASP A 95 7.23 -14.89 10.93
C ASP A 95 5.95 -14.77 11.79
N ALA A 96 5.45 -13.55 11.99
CA ALA A 96 4.22 -13.33 12.74
C ALA A 96 3.00 -13.96 12.06
N GLU A 97 2.90 -13.92 10.72
CA GLU A 97 1.84 -14.60 9.97
C GLU A 97 1.96 -16.13 10.06
N LYS A 98 3.17 -16.67 9.88
CA LYS A 98 3.45 -18.11 9.96
C LYS A 98 3.11 -18.68 11.33
N ASN A 99 3.39 -17.92 12.39
CA ASN A 99 3.08 -18.30 13.76
C ASN A 99 1.62 -17.99 14.16
N GLY A 100 0.80 -17.50 13.22
CA GLY A 100 -0.60 -17.14 13.48
C GLY A 100 -0.77 -15.97 14.46
N LEU A 101 0.32 -15.25 14.74
CA LEU A 101 0.33 -14.09 15.64
C LEU A 101 -0.45 -12.95 15.01
N ILE A 102 -0.33 -12.74 13.70
CA ILE A 102 -1.10 -11.74 12.95
C ILE A 102 -1.82 -12.37 11.76
N THR A 103 -3.02 -11.88 11.47
CA THR A 103 -3.73 -12.14 10.21
C THR A 103 -4.41 -10.84 9.77
N PRO A 104 -4.63 -10.61 8.46
CA PRO A 104 -5.33 -9.42 7.98
C PRO A 104 -6.71 -9.26 8.65
N GLY A 105 -6.90 -8.15 9.37
CA GLY A 105 -8.11 -7.87 10.17
C GLY A 105 -7.98 -8.18 11.66
N LYS A 106 -7.19 -9.18 12.07
CA LYS A 106 -6.92 -9.50 13.48
C LYS A 106 -6.19 -8.35 14.18
N VAL A 107 -5.23 -7.72 13.50
CA VAL A 107 -4.51 -6.57 14.04
C VAL A 107 -5.45 -5.44 14.46
N HIS A 108 -6.47 -5.13 13.65
CA HIS A 108 -7.41 -4.06 13.97
C HIS A 108 -8.39 -4.42 15.09
N PHE A 109 -8.64 -5.72 15.31
CA PHE A 109 -9.37 -6.20 16.48
C PHE A 109 -8.53 -6.13 17.76
N GLU A 110 -7.22 -6.36 17.64
CA GLU A 110 -6.30 -6.42 18.79
C GLU A 110 -5.64 -5.08 19.14
N THR A 111 -5.64 -4.10 18.24
CA THR A 111 -5.02 -2.78 18.49
C THR A 111 -5.98 -1.63 18.23
N THR A 112 -6.36 -1.39 16.97
CA THR A 112 -7.13 -0.19 16.57
C THR A 112 -8.50 -0.10 17.28
N GLY A 113 -9.20 -1.23 17.43
CA GLY A 113 -10.46 -1.30 18.18
C GLY A 113 -10.29 -0.98 19.66
N PRO A 114 -9.38 -1.67 20.38
CA PRO A 114 -9.04 -1.36 21.76
C PRO A 114 -8.66 0.09 22.01
N GLU A 115 -7.78 0.66 21.17
CA GLU A 115 -7.36 2.06 21.27
C GLU A 115 -8.57 3.01 21.20
N ILE A 116 -9.45 2.85 20.21
CA ILE A 116 -10.67 3.67 20.10
C ILE A 116 -11.58 3.51 21.32
N TRP A 117 -11.76 2.29 21.81
CA TRP A 117 -12.60 2.05 22.98
C TRP A 117 -12.04 2.71 24.23
N ASP A 118 -10.75 2.56 24.47
CA ASP A 118 -10.07 3.07 25.66
C ASP A 118 -9.99 4.60 25.62
N ASP A 119 -9.61 5.19 24.49
CA ASP A 119 -9.50 6.65 24.32
C ASP A 119 -10.85 7.36 24.40
N THR A 120 -11.94 6.69 24.00
CA THR A 120 -13.31 7.23 24.16
C THR A 120 -13.93 6.88 25.51
N LEU A 121 -13.21 6.18 26.38
CA LEU A 121 -13.72 5.67 27.66
C LEU A 121 -15.03 4.87 27.48
N GLY A 122 -15.11 4.10 26.40
CA GLY A 122 -16.29 3.30 26.03
C GLY A 122 -17.50 4.09 25.53
N GLN A 123 -17.34 5.40 25.24
CA GLN A 123 -18.44 6.28 24.82
C GLN A 123 -18.66 6.30 23.31
N VAL A 124 -17.81 5.65 22.50
CA VAL A 124 -18.02 5.56 21.05
C VAL A 124 -19.38 4.91 20.75
N ASP A 125 -20.24 5.60 20.02
CA ASP A 125 -21.54 5.10 19.59
C ASP A 125 -21.53 4.61 18.14
N ILE A 126 -20.73 5.28 17.31
CA ILE A 126 -20.69 5.06 15.86
C ILE A 126 -19.23 5.03 15.40
N PHE A 127 -18.88 4.02 14.60
CA PHE A 127 -17.60 3.95 13.90
C PHE A 127 -17.80 3.96 12.39
N VAL A 128 -17.03 4.78 11.68
CA VAL A 128 -17.12 4.95 10.22
C VAL A 128 -15.75 4.71 9.60
N MET A 129 -15.66 3.82 8.61
CA MET A 129 -14.40 3.55 7.92
C MET A 129 -14.56 3.11 6.46
N GLY A 130 -13.75 3.72 5.60
CA GLY A 130 -13.57 3.38 4.20
C GLY A 130 -13.07 1.96 3.96
N ILE A 131 -13.61 1.34 2.91
CA ILE A 131 -13.33 -0.07 2.59
C ILE A 131 -12.38 -0.15 1.40
N GLY A 132 -11.12 -0.50 1.71
CA GLY A 132 -10.15 -1.06 0.75
C GLY A 132 -10.16 -2.59 0.82
N SER A 133 -9.27 -3.15 1.65
CA SER A 133 -9.29 -4.59 1.96
C SER A 133 -10.42 -5.00 2.91
N GLY A 134 -11.03 -4.05 3.64
CA GLY A 134 -12.05 -4.31 4.65
C GLY A 134 -11.54 -4.72 6.03
N GLY A 135 -10.23 -4.87 6.21
CA GLY A 135 -9.63 -5.33 7.47
C GLY A 135 -9.92 -4.40 8.66
N THR A 136 -9.83 -3.07 8.46
CA THR A 136 -10.04 -2.09 9.55
C THR A 136 -11.48 -2.07 10.03
N VAL A 137 -12.46 -1.89 9.13
CA VAL A 137 -13.88 -1.87 9.51
C VAL A 137 -14.33 -3.19 10.13
N THR A 138 -13.80 -4.32 9.65
CA THR A 138 -14.09 -5.65 10.20
C THR A 138 -13.49 -5.82 11.59
N GLY A 139 -12.20 -5.58 11.76
CA GLY A 139 -11.50 -5.79 13.04
C GLY A 139 -12.01 -4.85 14.13
N VAL A 140 -12.07 -3.54 13.83
CA VAL A 140 -12.60 -2.53 14.76
C VAL A 140 -14.08 -2.81 15.06
N GLY A 141 -14.88 -3.09 14.03
CA GLY A 141 -16.31 -3.34 14.21
C GLY A 141 -16.60 -4.53 15.11
N ARG A 142 -15.88 -5.65 14.91
CA ARG A 142 -16.01 -6.83 15.76
C ARG A 142 -15.60 -6.54 17.19
N TYR A 143 -14.49 -5.82 17.39
CA TYR A 143 -14.03 -5.47 18.73
C TYR A 143 -15.05 -4.57 19.44
N LEU A 144 -15.45 -3.45 18.84
CA LEU A 144 -16.38 -2.51 19.45
C LEU A 144 -17.73 -3.17 19.77
N LYS A 145 -18.29 -3.98 18.86
CA LYS A 145 -19.54 -4.72 19.13
C LYS A 145 -19.38 -5.78 20.22
N SER A 146 -18.18 -6.35 20.41
CA SER A 146 -17.92 -7.26 21.54
C SER A 146 -17.91 -6.55 22.90
N LYS A 147 -17.59 -5.24 22.93
CA LYS A 147 -17.59 -4.41 24.14
C LYS A 147 -18.97 -3.80 24.40
N ASN A 148 -19.64 -3.34 23.36
CA ASN A 148 -21.01 -2.83 23.42
C ASN A 148 -21.74 -3.17 22.09
N PRO A 149 -22.72 -4.10 22.10
CA PRO A 149 -23.41 -4.53 20.89
C PRO A 149 -24.25 -3.41 20.23
N ASN A 150 -24.52 -2.31 20.95
CA ASN A 150 -25.25 -1.16 20.42
C ASN A 150 -24.39 -0.22 19.56
N VAL A 151 -23.07 -0.41 19.53
CA VAL A 151 -22.20 0.37 18.65
C VAL A 151 -22.57 0.07 17.19
N LYS A 152 -22.77 1.13 16.42
CA LYS A 152 -23.11 1.06 14.99
C LYS A 152 -21.85 1.19 14.15
N ILE A 153 -21.67 0.29 13.20
CA ILE A 153 -20.50 0.26 12.33
C ILE A 153 -20.94 0.57 10.89
N TYR A 154 -20.27 1.51 10.24
CA TYR A 154 -20.56 1.91 8.87
C TYR A 154 -19.32 1.78 7.98
N GLY A 155 -19.48 1.08 6.86
CA GLY A 155 -18.51 1.07 5.78
C GLY A 155 -18.65 2.33 4.91
N VAL A 156 -17.59 2.69 4.17
CA VAL A 156 -17.65 3.72 3.12
C VAL A 156 -17.05 3.20 1.83
N GLU A 157 -17.75 3.36 0.71
CA GLU A 157 -17.27 3.06 -0.63
C GLU A 157 -17.48 4.23 -1.60
N PRO A 158 -16.75 4.28 -2.73
CA PRO A 158 -16.99 5.29 -3.76
C PRO A 158 -18.35 5.08 -4.42
N ALA A 159 -19.14 6.13 -4.55
CA ALA A 159 -20.42 6.08 -5.28
C ALA A 159 -20.24 5.66 -6.75
N GLU A 160 -19.07 5.95 -7.33
CA GLU A 160 -18.74 5.56 -8.71
C GLU A 160 -18.36 4.08 -8.86
N SER A 161 -18.16 3.35 -7.75
CA SER A 161 -17.73 1.94 -7.72
C SER A 161 -18.40 1.21 -6.55
N ASN A 162 -19.72 1.32 -6.45
CA ASN A 162 -20.55 0.92 -5.30
C ASN A 162 -20.94 -0.58 -5.31
N ILE A 163 -19.94 -1.43 -5.49
CA ILE A 163 -20.11 -2.88 -5.63
C ILE A 163 -20.69 -3.56 -4.38
N LEU A 164 -20.48 -3.00 -3.17
CA LEU A 164 -21.01 -3.58 -1.93
C LEU A 164 -22.50 -3.28 -1.75
N ASN A 165 -23.01 -2.26 -2.45
CA ASN A 165 -24.43 -1.95 -2.58
C ASN A 165 -25.08 -2.54 -3.86
N GLY A 166 -24.37 -3.43 -4.58
CA GLY A 166 -24.91 -4.11 -5.76
C GLY A 166 -24.74 -3.36 -7.10
N GLY A 167 -23.99 -2.26 -7.09
CA GLY A 167 -23.57 -1.57 -8.30
C GLY A 167 -22.47 -2.28 -9.09
N GLN A 168 -21.89 -1.58 -10.06
CA GLN A 168 -20.81 -2.08 -10.91
C GLN A 168 -19.48 -1.43 -10.52
N PRO A 169 -18.34 -2.12 -10.71
CA PRO A 169 -17.04 -1.49 -10.52
C PRO A 169 -16.84 -0.37 -11.53
N GLY A 170 -16.28 0.76 -11.08
CA GLY A 170 -16.04 1.92 -11.92
C GLY A 170 -14.81 2.72 -11.49
N PRO A 171 -14.25 3.55 -12.38
CA PRO A 171 -13.12 4.42 -12.02
C PRO A 171 -13.56 5.49 -11.01
N HIS A 172 -12.72 5.74 -10.01
CA HIS A 172 -12.96 6.73 -8.95
C HIS A 172 -11.65 7.35 -8.47
N LEU A 173 -11.72 8.45 -7.72
CA LEU A 173 -10.53 9.18 -7.23
C LEU A 173 -10.15 8.83 -5.78
N ILE A 174 -11.06 8.17 -5.03
CA ILE A 174 -10.86 7.83 -3.60
C ILE A 174 -9.81 6.73 -3.42
N THR A 175 -8.54 7.11 -3.53
CA THR A 175 -7.40 6.19 -3.46
C THR A 175 -7.35 5.48 -2.10
N GLY A 176 -7.26 4.16 -2.11
CA GLY A 176 -7.24 3.31 -0.92
C GLY A 176 -8.59 2.64 -0.61
N ASN A 177 -9.67 3.08 -1.24
CA ASN A 177 -11.01 2.48 -1.13
C ASN A 177 -11.42 1.81 -2.46
N GLY A 178 -12.55 1.09 -2.46
CA GLY A 178 -13.30 0.77 -3.68
C GLY A 178 -12.56 -0.13 -4.67
N VAL A 179 -11.94 -1.21 -4.19
CA VAL A 179 -11.07 -2.10 -5.00
C VAL A 179 -11.77 -2.85 -6.15
N GLY A 180 -13.07 -2.65 -6.37
CA GLY A 180 -13.83 -3.20 -7.49
C GLY A 180 -14.30 -4.65 -7.34
N PHE A 181 -14.05 -5.27 -6.19
CA PHE A 181 -14.61 -6.58 -5.79
C PHE A 181 -14.76 -6.66 -4.26
N LYS A 182 -15.61 -7.56 -3.75
CA LYS A 182 -15.76 -7.80 -2.31
C LYS A 182 -14.54 -8.56 -1.76
N PRO A 183 -13.72 -7.98 -0.87
CA PRO A 183 -12.57 -8.69 -0.28
C PRO A 183 -13.01 -9.84 0.62
N LYS A 184 -12.22 -10.93 0.65
CA LYS A 184 -12.53 -12.11 1.48
C LYS A 184 -12.55 -11.84 2.99
N ILE A 185 -11.74 -10.87 3.45
CA ILE A 185 -11.62 -10.54 4.88
C ILE A 185 -12.68 -9.55 5.36
N LEU A 186 -13.47 -8.98 4.45
CA LEU A 186 -14.54 -8.05 4.79
C LEU A 186 -15.73 -8.81 5.37
N ASP A 187 -16.04 -8.54 6.63
CA ASP A 187 -17.26 -8.99 7.28
C ASP A 187 -18.39 -8.00 7.00
N MET A 188 -19.42 -8.40 6.27
CA MET A 188 -20.57 -7.53 6.00
C MET A 188 -21.56 -7.52 7.16
N ASP A 189 -21.61 -8.58 7.96
CA ASP A 189 -22.62 -8.78 9.00
C ASP A 189 -22.34 -7.88 10.23
N VAL A 190 -21.10 -7.40 10.37
CA VAL A 190 -20.72 -6.46 11.42
C VAL A 190 -21.20 -5.02 11.14
N MET A 191 -21.56 -4.69 9.90
CA MET A 191 -21.90 -3.33 9.47
C MET A 191 -23.40 -3.13 9.37
N GLU A 192 -23.87 -1.95 9.73
CA GLU A 192 -25.27 -1.56 9.55
C GLU A 192 -25.59 -1.31 8.07
N LYS A 193 -24.64 -0.67 7.36
CA LYS A 193 -24.67 -0.42 5.91
C LYS A 193 -23.31 0.08 5.42
N VAL A 194 -23.13 0.06 4.11
CA VAL A 194 -22.01 0.72 3.42
C VAL A 194 -22.51 2.02 2.80
N LEU A 195 -21.97 3.15 3.26
CA LEU A 195 -22.31 4.47 2.75
C LEU A 195 -21.55 4.76 1.46
N GLU A 196 -22.22 5.40 0.51
CA GLU A 196 -21.62 5.83 -0.74
C GLU A 196 -21.18 7.29 -0.63
N VAL A 197 -19.93 7.58 -1.02
CA VAL A 197 -19.42 8.95 -1.09
C VAL A 197 -18.85 9.19 -2.47
N LYS A 198 -19.23 10.30 -3.10
CA LYS A 198 -18.67 10.69 -4.39
C LYS A 198 -17.23 11.15 -4.27
N SER A 199 -16.45 10.89 -5.31
CA SER A 199 -15.05 11.32 -5.42
C SER A 199 -14.90 12.84 -5.28
N GLU A 200 -15.82 13.62 -5.88
CA GLU A 200 -15.82 15.08 -5.79
C GLU A 200 -15.95 15.59 -4.35
N ASP A 201 -16.86 14.99 -3.57
CA ASP A 201 -17.12 15.37 -2.18
C ASP A 201 -15.95 14.99 -1.29
N ALA A 202 -15.35 13.82 -1.52
CA ALA A 202 -14.17 13.36 -0.79
C ALA A 202 -12.96 14.29 -1.01
N VAL A 203 -12.68 14.67 -2.26
CA VAL A 203 -11.59 15.59 -2.60
C VAL A 203 -11.83 16.97 -1.96
N LYS A 204 -13.05 17.50 -2.10
CA LYS A 204 -13.43 18.79 -1.50
C LYS A 204 -13.25 18.77 0.02
N MET A 205 -13.70 17.70 0.69
CA MET A 205 -13.58 17.58 2.13
C MET A 205 -12.12 17.46 2.59
N ALA A 206 -11.28 16.69 1.90
CA ALA A 206 -9.87 16.59 2.23
C ALA A 206 -9.15 17.96 2.15
N ARG A 207 -9.51 18.79 1.15
CA ARG A 207 -9.01 20.19 1.05
C ARG A 207 -9.53 21.06 2.20
N GLU A 208 -10.81 20.93 2.58
CA GLU A 208 -11.39 21.71 3.68
C GLU A 208 -10.80 21.32 5.04
N LEU A 209 -10.47 20.04 5.27
CA LEU A 209 -9.74 19.57 6.46
C LEU A 209 -8.37 20.26 6.58
N ALA A 210 -7.63 20.38 5.48
CA ALA A 210 -6.35 21.10 5.50
C ALA A 210 -6.54 22.59 5.81
N LYS A 211 -7.52 23.24 5.15
CA LYS A 211 -7.74 24.68 5.26
C LYS A 211 -8.32 25.13 6.60
N LYS A 212 -9.21 24.33 7.19
CA LYS A 212 -9.98 24.71 8.38
C LYS A 212 -9.48 24.06 9.66
N GLU A 213 -8.97 22.84 9.57
CA GLU A 213 -8.53 22.05 10.73
C GLU A 213 -7.00 21.89 10.79
N GLY A 214 -6.27 22.38 9.78
CA GLY A 214 -4.81 22.17 9.69
C GLY A 214 -4.41 20.72 9.41
N LEU A 215 -5.36 19.87 8.99
CA LEU A 215 -5.15 18.44 8.78
C LEU A 215 -4.91 18.14 7.30
N LEU A 216 -3.64 18.07 6.89
CA LEU A 216 -3.24 17.71 5.53
C LEU A 216 -3.38 16.20 5.31
N VAL A 217 -4.49 15.74 4.74
CA VAL A 217 -4.84 14.31 4.63
C VAL A 217 -5.18 13.85 3.20
N GLY A 218 -5.17 12.54 2.97
CA GLY A 218 -5.54 11.94 1.68
C GLY A 218 -7.06 11.97 1.37
N ILE A 219 -7.43 11.60 0.14
CA ILE A 219 -8.82 11.65 -0.36
C ILE A 219 -9.75 10.70 0.43
N SER A 220 -9.28 9.52 0.85
CA SER A 220 -10.06 8.57 1.66
C SER A 220 -10.42 9.11 3.05
N SER A 221 -9.55 9.93 3.65
CA SER A 221 -9.85 10.67 4.88
C SER A 221 -11.01 11.66 4.67
N GLY A 222 -11.03 12.34 3.52
CA GLY A 222 -12.14 13.19 3.12
C GLY A 222 -13.45 12.41 2.98
N ALA A 223 -13.42 11.24 2.34
CA ALA A 223 -14.60 10.37 2.20
C ALA A 223 -15.17 9.91 3.55
N ASN A 224 -14.30 9.45 4.45
CA ASN A 224 -14.64 9.08 5.82
C ASN A 224 -15.31 10.22 6.58
N THR A 225 -14.77 11.44 6.44
CA THR A 225 -15.31 12.64 7.10
C THR A 225 -16.67 13.04 6.53
N VAL A 226 -16.87 12.96 5.21
CA VAL A 226 -18.18 13.20 4.57
C VAL A 226 -19.23 12.21 5.09
N ALA A 227 -18.88 10.92 5.18
CA ALA A 227 -19.76 9.89 5.71
C ALA A 227 -20.10 10.14 7.19
N ALA A 228 -19.11 10.46 8.02
CA ALA A 228 -19.32 10.79 9.42
C ALA A 228 -20.23 12.02 9.62
N LEU A 229 -20.02 13.09 8.85
CA LEU A 229 -20.89 14.28 8.86
C LEU A 229 -22.31 13.96 8.39
N THR A 230 -22.47 13.05 7.44
CA THR A 230 -23.78 12.61 6.96
C THR A 230 -24.56 11.91 8.07
N LEU A 231 -23.91 11.01 8.82
CA LEU A 231 -24.50 10.35 9.99
C LEU A 231 -24.77 11.34 11.13
N ALA A 232 -23.85 12.28 11.41
CA ALA A 232 -24.01 13.27 12.48
C ALA A 232 -25.21 14.20 12.27
N ARG A 233 -25.64 14.42 11.03
CA ARG A 233 -26.82 15.23 10.69
C ARG A 233 -28.15 14.50 10.88
N MET A 234 -28.14 13.19 11.08
CA MET A 234 -29.37 12.40 11.27
C MET A 234 -29.92 12.62 12.69
N PRO A 235 -31.23 12.89 12.86
CA PRO A 235 -31.82 13.19 14.17
C PRO A 235 -31.58 12.12 15.23
N GLU A 236 -31.59 10.85 14.85
CA GLU A 236 -31.36 9.70 15.74
C GLU A 236 -29.92 9.61 16.29
N ASN A 237 -28.98 10.33 15.68
CA ASN A 237 -27.58 10.37 16.10
C ASN A 237 -27.24 11.63 16.92
N LYS A 238 -28.25 12.43 17.29
CA LYS A 238 -28.04 13.62 18.11
C LYS A 238 -27.41 13.24 19.46
N GLY A 239 -26.29 13.90 19.81
CA GLY A 239 -25.56 13.67 21.06
C GLY A 239 -24.71 12.40 21.09
N LYS A 240 -24.62 11.67 19.97
CA LYS A 240 -23.79 10.47 19.83
C LYS A 240 -22.34 10.82 19.51
N LEU A 241 -21.41 9.99 19.97
CA LEU A 241 -20.00 10.09 19.59
C LEU A 241 -19.71 9.26 18.32
N ILE A 242 -19.26 9.93 17.27
CA ILE A 242 -18.84 9.31 16.01
C ILE A 242 -17.32 9.34 15.90
N VAL A 243 -16.71 8.17 15.73
CA VAL A 243 -15.27 8.02 15.46
C VAL A 243 -15.07 7.61 14.01
N THR A 244 -14.09 8.23 13.35
CA THR A 244 -13.63 7.83 12.02
C THR A 244 -12.10 7.90 11.94
N VAL A 245 -11.53 7.39 10.85
CA VAL A 245 -10.08 7.29 10.64
C VAL A 245 -9.67 8.19 9.48
N LEU A 246 -8.53 8.88 9.60
CA LEU A 246 -7.89 9.61 8.50
C LEU A 246 -6.65 8.81 8.07
N PRO A 247 -6.74 7.91 7.06
CA PRO A 247 -5.77 6.81 6.94
C PRO A 247 -4.36 7.21 6.47
N SER A 248 -4.19 8.38 5.86
CA SER A 248 -2.92 8.78 5.27
C SER A 248 -2.72 10.29 5.20
N LEU A 249 -1.45 10.70 5.24
CA LEU A 249 -1.00 12.08 5.08
C LEU A 249 -1.18 12.55 3.64
N GLY A 250 -1.64 13.80 3.48
CA GLY A 250 -1.96 14.41 2.18
C GLY A 250 -0.76 14.62 1.28
N GLU A 251 0.46 14.83 1.82
CA GLU A 251 1.68 15.06 1.03
C GLU A 251 1.98 13.95 0.02
N ARG A 252 1.62 12.69 0.35
CA ARG A 252 1.77 11.55 -0.57
C ARG A 252 1.00 11.73 -1.89
N TYR A 253 0.02 12.62 -1.92
CA TYR A 253 -0.94 12.79 -3.00
C TYR A 253 -0.72 14.06 -3.83
N LEU A 254 0.41 14.77 -3.68
CA LEU A 254 0.72 16.01 -4.41
C LEU A 254 0.62 15.90 -5.94
N SER A 255 0.82 14.69 -6.51
CA SER A 255 0.66 14.43 -7.93
C SER A 255 -0.76 14.03 -8.36
N SER A 256 -1.69 13.87 -7.42
CA SER A 256 -3.06 13.40 -7.67
C SER A 256 -4.07 14.56 -7.89
N ALA A 257 -5.31 14.19 -8.23
CA ALA A 257 -6.45 15.11 -8.31
C ALA A 257 -6.67 15.95 -7.04
N LEU A 258 -6.18 15.48 -5.87
CA LEU A 258 -6.31 16.23 -4.62
C LEU A 258 -5.64 17.61 -4.70
N PHE A 259 -4.48 17.73 -5.36
CA PHE A 259 -3.70 18.96 -5.45
C PHE A 259 -3.59 19.53 -6.86
N GLU A 260 -4.27 18.94 -7.85
CA GLU A 260 -4.13 19.32 -9.27
C GLU A 260 -4.26 20.84 -9.50
N ASP A 261 -5.30 21.48 -8.96
CA ASP A 261 -5.53 22.92 -9.17
C ASP A 261 -4.45 23.77 -8.49
N LEU A 262 -4.06 23.41 -7.25
CA LEU A 262 -3.02 24.10 -6.49
C LEU A 262 -1.64 23.93 -7.14
N ARG A 263 -1.37 22.75 -7.71
CA ARG A 263 -0.12 22.48 -8.44
C ARG A 263 -0.03 23.36 -9.68
N ARG A 264 -1.11 23.45 -10.46
CA ARG A 264 -1.19 24.33 -11.64
C ARG A 264 -1.01 25.80 -11.28
N GLU A 265 -1.59 26.24 -10.16
CA GLU A 265 -1.40 27.60 -9.67
C GLU A 265 0.05 27.85 -9.24
N ALA A 266 0.63 26.93 -8.46
CA ALA A 266 2.00 27.02 -7.98
C ALA A 266 3.03 27.04 -9.12
N GLU A 267 2.80 26.25 -10.18
CA GLU A 267 3.65 26.23 -11.39
C GLU A 267 3.69 27.58 -12.14
N GLN A 268 2.68 28.44 -11.94
CA GLN A 268 2.58 29.76 -12.58
C GLN A 268 3.16 30.90 -11.73
N MET A 269 3.43 30.67 -10.44
CA MET A 269 3.92 31.70 -9.54
C MET A 269 5.32 32.20 -9.96
N GLN A 270 5.49 33.52 -10.01
CA GLN A 270 6.75 34.17 -10.35
C GLN A 270 7.38 34.80 -9.11
N PRO A 271 8.73 34.81 -9.00
CA PRO A 271 9.40 35.57 -7.96
C PRO A 271 9.09 37.06 -8.12
N VAL A 272 8.95 37.76 -7.00
CA VAL A 272 8.82 39.22 -6.96
C VAL A 272 10.14 39.87 -6.55
N PRO A 273 10.48 41.08 -7.03
CA PRO A 273 11.65 41.81 -6.56
C PRO A 273 11.59 42.04 -5.05
N VAL A 274 12.77 42.06 -4.41
CA VAL A 274 12.94 42.45 -3.01
C VAL A 274 13.66 43.79 -3.03
N ASP A 275 13.03 44.83 -2.48
CA ASP A 275 13.63 46.16 -2.30
C ASP A 275 14.77 46.15 -1.26
#